data_AF-A0A5B9TEC3-F1
#
_entry.id   AF-A0A5B9TEC3-F1
#
_cell.length_a   1.000
_cell.length_b   1.000
_cell.length_c   1.000
_cell.angle_alpha   90.00
_cell.angle_beta   90.00
_cell.angle_gamma   90.00
#
_symmetry.space_group_name_H-M   'P 1'
#
loop_
_entity.id
_entity.type
_entity.pdbx_description
1 polymer ?
#
loop_
_entity_poly.entity_id
_entity_poly.type
_entity_poly.pdbx_seq_one_letter_code
_entity_poly.pdbx_strand_id
1 'polypeptide(L)'
;MTGRAIDLVSPIGKGQRALLVAPPKTGKTVMLQNIAHAITANYPDVGLIVLLIDERPEEVTEMSRSVRGEVVSSTFDEPAQRHVQVAEMVIEKAKRMVEHKKDVVILLDSITRLARAYNTVVPTSGKILTGGVDANALHRPKRFFGAARNVEEGGSLTIIATALVETGSRMDDVIYEEFKGTGNMELHLDRRMAEKRLFPAISINKSGTRREELLVPNDQLQRMTV
;
A
#
# COMPACT_ATOMS: atom_id res chain seq x y z
N MET A 1 8.89 7.32 16.81
CA MET A 1 9.53 8.28 15.87
C MET A 1 9.03 8.10 14.44
N THR A 2 8.87 6.87 13.95
CA THR A 2 8.38 6.58 12.58
C THR A 2 7.09 7.29 12.20
N GLY A 3 6.01 7.19 13.00
CA GLY A 3 4.73 7.86 12.71
C GLY A 3 4.87 9.37 12.50
N ARG A 4 5.58 10.05 13.42
CA ARG A 4 5.84 11.50 13.32
C ARG A 4 6.59 11.89 12.05
N ALA A 5 7.50 11.04 11.56
CA ALA A 5 8.21 11.31 10.32
C ALA A 5 7.26 11.20 9.11
N ILE A 6 6.33 10.24 9.10
CA ILE A 6 5.30 10.12 8.07
C ILE A 6 4.37 11.33 8.11
N ASP A 7 3.89 11.73 9.30
CA ASP A 7 2.96 12.84 9.45
C ASP A 7 3.52 14.16 8.90
N LEU A 8 4.84 14.38 9.04
CA LEU A 8 5.53 15.58 8.56
C LEU A 8 5.90 15.54 7.07
N VAL A 9 6.06 14.35 6.49
CA VAL A 9 6.61 14.19 5.14
C VAL A 9 5.52 13.86 4.12
N SER A 10 4.52 13.09 4.53
CA SER A 10 3.50 12.54 3.65
C SER A 10 2.25 12.19 4.49
N PRO A 11 1.50 13.20 4.96
CA PRO A 11 0.35 13.00 5.84
C PRO A 11 -0.71 12.08 5.19
N ILE A 12 -1.36 11.24 5.99
CA ILE A 12 -2.32 10.23 5.50
C ILE A 12 -3.72 10.56 6.02
N GLY A 13 -4.66 10.79 5.11
CA GLY A 13 -6.07 10.98 5.43
C GLY A 13 -6.91 9.69 5.35
N LYS A 14 -8.16 9.79 5.83
CA LYS A 14 -9.21 8.80 5.54
C LYS A 14 -9.53 8.83 4.04
N GLY A 15 -9.53 7.66 3.39
CA GLY A 15 -9.72 7.54 1.95
C GLY A 15 -8.45 7.63 1.09
N GLN A 16 -7.26 7.64 1.71
CA GLN A 16 -5.99 7.79 0.98
C GLN A 16 -5.67 6.57 0.11
N ARG A 17 -5.07 6.82 -1.06
CA ARG A 17 -4.42 5.82 -1.93
C ARG A 17 -2.91 6.01 -1.82
N ALA A 18 -2.33 5.35 -0.84
CA ALA A 18 -0.94 5.51 -0.45
C ALA A 18 -0.06 4.38 -0.98
N LEU A 19 1.11 4.75 -1.54
CA LEU A 19 2.15 3.83 -1.93
C LEU A 19 3.35 3.98 -1.00
N LEU A 20 3.71 2.90 -0.29
CA LEU A 20 4.99 2.76 0.39
C LEU A 20 6.00 2.18 -0.59
N VAL A 21 6.75 3.06 -1.26
CA VAL A 21 7.70 2.72 -2.31
C VAL A 21 9.01 2.29 -1.67
N ALA A 22 9.32 1.01 -1.75
CA ALA A 22 10.41 0.43 -0.97
C ALA A 22 11.26 -0.52 -1.82
N PRO A 23 12.58 -0.24 -1.95
CA PRO A 23 13.52 -1.24 -2.38
C PRO A 23 13.54 -2.44 -1.42
N PRO A 24 13.92 -3.65 -1.88
CA PRO A 24 14.15 -4.78 -0.99
C PRO A 24 15.10 -4.42 0.17
N LYS A 25 14.81 -4.97 1.36
CA LYS A 25 15.62 -4.81 2.60
C LYS A 25 15.74 -3.37 3.14
N THR A 26 14.77 -2.49 2.86
CA THR A 26 14.74 -1.11 3.40
C THR A 26 13.87 -0.92 4.64
N GLY A 27 13.26 -1.99 5.16
CA GLY A 27 12.42 -1.95 6.36
C GLY A 27 10.92 -1.79 6.09
N LYS A 28 10.43 -2.17 4.89
CA LYS A 28 9.01 -2.10 4.51
C LYS A 28 8.07 -2.73 5.55
N THR A 29 8.43 -3.90 6.07
CA THR A 29 7.58 -4.67 7.01
C THR A 29 7.46 -3.94 8.35
N VAL A 30 8.58 -3.46 8.89
CA VAL A 30 8.61 -2.67 10.13
C VAL A 30 7.86 -1.36 9.96
N MET A 31 7.96 -0.71 8.79
CA MET A 31 7.19 0.48 8.48
C MET A 31 5.67 0.19 8.51
N LEU A 32 5.24 -0.88 7.85
CA LEU A 32 3.83 -1.27 7.78
C LEU A 32 3.28 -1.67 9.16
N GLN A 33 4.05 -2.39 9.98
CA GLN A 33 3.71 -2.70 11.37
C GLN A 33 3.56 -1.43 12.21
N ASN A 34 4.48 -0.47 12.09
CA ASN A 34 4.40 0.81 12.80
C ASN A 34 3.14 1.59 12.41
N ILE A 35 2.76 1.58 11.12
CA ILE A 35 1.52 2.20 10.64
C ILE A 35 0.30 1.48 11.25
N ALA A 36 0.28 0.15 11.24
CA ALA A 36 -0.80 -0.65 11.83
C ALA A 36 -0.99 -0.37 13.34
N HIS A 37 0.10 -0.32 14.10
CA HIS A 37 0.09 0.01 15.52
C HIS A 37 -0.40 1.44 15.76
N ALA A 38 0.05 2.41 14.95
CA ALA A 38 -0.40 3.79 15.06
C ALA A 38 -1.90 3.93 14.77
N ILE A 39 -2.43 3.24 13.75
CA ILE A 39 -3.87 3.25 13.43
C ILE A 39 -4.66 2.66 14.59
N THR A 40 -4.28 1.47 15.07
CA THR A 40 -5.02 0.78 16.13
C THR A 40 -4.98 1.49 17.48
N ALA A 41 -3.90 2.21 17.77
CA ALA A 41 -3.78 3.01 18.99
C ALA A 41 -4.57 4.33 18.94
N ASN A 42 -4.55 5.03 17.79
CA ASN A 42 -5.12 6.38 17.68
C ASN A 42 -6.55 6.39 17.12
N TYR A 43 -6.95 5.35 16.37
CA TYR A 43 -8.23 5.26 15.68
C TYR A 43 -8.85 3.85 15.85
N PRO A 44 -9.23 3.46 17.09
CA PRO A 44 -9.68 2.09 17.39
C PRO A 44 -10.97 1.68 16.67
N ASP A 45 -11.79 2.63 16.21
CA ASP A 45 -13.04 2.37 15.49
C ASP A 45 -12.83 2.07 13.98
N VAL A 46 -11.62 2.29 13.46
CA VAL A 46 -11.27 2.01 12.07
C VAL A 46 -11.07 0.51 11.88
N GLY A 47 -11.78 -0.06 10.90
CA GLY A 47 -11.59 -1.46 10.51
C GLY A 47 -10.23 -1.66 9.84
N LEU A 48 -9.28 -2.28 10.54
CA LEU A 48 -7.95 -2.57 10.00
C LEU A 48 -7.88 -3.99 9.43
N ILE A 49 -7.56 -4.07 8.14
CA ILE A 49 -7.28 -5.33 7.42
C ILE A 49 -5.83 -5.28 6.91
N VAL A 50 -5.03 -6.28 7.27
CA VAL A 50 -3.70 -6.50 6.69
C VAL A 50 -3.81 -7.61 5.66
N LEU A 51 -3.54 -7.31 4.40
CA LEU A 51 -3.58 -8.24 3.28
C LEU A 51 -2.16 -8.56 2.81
N LEU A 52 -1.73 -9.81 2.99
CA LEU A 52 -0.39 -10.28 2.62
C LEU A 52 -0.50 -11.21 1.41
N ILE A 53 0.17 -10.86 0.32
CA ILE A 53 0.10 -11.57 -0.96
C ILE A 53 1.50 -12.01 -1.38
N ASP A 54 1.64 -13.33 -1.62
CA ASP A 54 2.89 -13.93 -2.11
C ASP A 54 4.09 -13.60 -1.20
N GLU A 55 3.82 -13.55 0.11
CA GLU A 55 4.83 -13.35 1.15
C GLU A 55 5.17 -14.64 1.88
N ARG A 56 6.27 -14.61 2.63
CA ARG A 56 6.79 -15.77 3.33
C ARG A 56 5.96 -16.14 4.56
N PRO A 57 5.74 -17.43 4.86
CA PRO A 57 4.96 -17.86 6.03
C PRO A 57 5.46 -17.28 7.37
N GLU A 58 6.76 -17.12 7.55
CA GLU A 58 7.35 -16.53 8.75
C GLU A 58 6.99 -15.04 8.91
N GLU A 59 6.98 -14.29 7.81
CA GLU A 59 6.60 -12.87 7.79
C GLU A 59 5.10 -12.70 8.06
N VAL A 60 4.27 -13.60 7.53
CA VAL A 60 2.82 -13.67 7.83
C VAL A 60 2.59 -13.94 9.32
N THR A 61 3.33 -14.88 9.89
CA THR A 61 3.23 -15.24 11.31
C THR A 61 3.63 -14.06 12.21
N GLU A 62 4.72 -13.38 11.86
CA GLU A 62 5.18 -12.19 12.59
C GLU A 62 4.11 -11.08 12.56
N MET A 63 3.58 -10.77 11.38
CA MET A 63 2.54 -9.75 11.21
C MET A 63 1.27 -10.09 12.02
N SER A 64 0.84 -11.35 11.97
CA SER A 64 -0.36 -11.84 12.67
C SER A 64 -0.24 -11.76 14.20
N ARG A 65 0.97 -11.92 14.73
CA ARG A 65 1.23 -11.80 16.19
C ARG A 65 1.41 -10.35 16.64
N SER A 66 1.86 -9.48 15.73
CA SER A 66 2.20 -8.09 16.03
C SER A 66 0.99 -7.16 15.92
N VAL A 67 0.16 -7.32 14.90
CA VAL A 67 -0.91 -6.36 14.57
C VAL A 67 -2.24 -6.75 15.21
N ARG A 68 -2.90 -5.78 15.86
CA ARG A 68 -4.27 -5.93 16.36
C ARG A 68 -5.26 -5.58 15.26
N GLY A 69 -5.58 -6.54 14.41
CA GLY A 69 -6.51 -6.36 13.30
C GLY A 69 -6.77 -7.69 12.60
N GLU A 70 -7.55 -7.64 11.54
CA GLU A 70 -7.75 -8.82 10.69
C GLU A 70 -6.55 -9.00 9.78
N VAL A 71 -5.85 -10.14 9.88
CA VAL A 71 -4.75 -10.48 8.96
C VAL A 71 -5.23 -11.57 8.02
N VAL A 72 -5.30 -11.24 6.72
CA VAL A 72 -5.64 -12.15 5.63
C VAL A 72 -4.40 -12.35 4.79
N SER A 73 -4.08 -13.61 4.45
CA SER A 73 -2.86 -13.91 3.69
C SER A 73 -3.07 -15.00 2.65
N SER A 74 -2.24 -14.95 1.62
CA SER A 74 -1.98 -16.05 0.68
C SER A 74 -0.46 -16.09 0.46
N THR A 75 0.21 -17.07 1.05
CA THR A 75 1.68 -17.21 0.99
C THR A 75 2.17 -17.58 -0.40
N PHE A 76 3.49 -17.49 -0.65
CA PHE A 76 4.09 -17.82 -1.94
C PHE A 76 3.90 -19.28 -2.40
N ASP A 77 3.51 -20.19 -1.49
CA ASP A 77 3.20 -21.58 -1.81
C ASP A 77 1.89 -21.74 -2.60
N GLU A 78 1.05 -20.70 -2.59
CA GLU A 78 -0.27 -20.70 -3.20
C GLU A 78 -0.21 -20.23 -4.66
N PRO A 79 -1.12 -20.71 -5.54
CA PRO A 79 -1.12 -20.28 -6.94
C PRO A 79 -1.61 -18.83 -7.12
N ALA A 80 -1.20 -18.19 -8.21
CA ALA A 80 -1.59 -16.81 -8.54
C ALA A 80 -3.11 -16.57 -8.56
N GLN A 81 -3.89 -17.57 -8.99
CA GLN A 81 -5.35 -17.53 -8.97
C GLN A 81 -5.89 -17.34 -7.55
N ARG A 82 -5.26 -17.96 -6.56
CA ARG A 82 -5.65 -17.83 -5.15
C ARG A 82 -5.29 -16.45 -4.60
N HIS A 83 -4.13 -15.91 -4.93
CA HIS A 83 -3.78 -14.53 -4.57
C HIS A 83 -4.84 -13.53 -5.04
N VAL A 84 -5.24 -13.65 -6.32
CA VAL A 84 -6.29 -12.81 -6.91
C VAL A 84 -7.63 -13.03 -6.22
N GLN A 85 -8.03 -14.28 -6.00
CA GLN A 85 -9.30 -14.60 -5.34
C GLN A 85 -9.38 -14.02 -3.92
N VAL A 86 -8.32 -14.19 -3.11
CA VAL A 86 -8.26 -13.67 -1.74
C VAL A 86 -8.33 -12.14 -1.74
N ALA A 87 -7.58 -11.48 -2.61
CA ALA A 87 -7.62 -10.02 -2.73
C ALA A 87 -9.02 -9.50 -3.13
N GLU A 88 -9.69 -10.16 -4.08
CA GLU A 88 -11.05 -9.80 -4.50
C GLU A 88 -12.08 -9.96 -3.38
N MET A 89 -11.98 -11.02 -2.56
CA MET A 89 -12.86 -11.18 -1.39
C MET A 89 -12.62 -10.09 -0.34
N VAL A 90 -11.36 -9.75 -0.07
CA VAL A 90 -11.00 -8.70 0.91
C VAL A 90 -11.51 -7.33 0.47
N ILE A 91 -11.34 -6.98 -0.81
CA ILE A 91 -11.80 -5.68 -1.29
C ILE A 91 -13.32 -5.57 -1.32
N GLU A 92 -14.04 -6.64 -1.68
CA GLU A 92 -15.51 -6.64 -1.61
C GLU A 92 -16.01 -6.53 -0.17
N LYS A 93 -15.39 -7.25 0.78
CA LYS A 93 -15.68 -7.09 2.21
C LYS A 93 -15.49 -5.63 2.66
N ALA A 94 -14.36 -5.02 2.32
CA ALA A 94 -14.07 -3.64 2.68
C ALA A 94 -15.09 -2.65 2.08
N LYS A 95 -15.49 -2.83 0.82
CA LYS A 95 -16.54 -2.02 0.19
C LYS A 95 -17.87 -2.13 0.92
N ARG A 96 -18.31 -3.35 1.28
CA ARG A 96 -19.56 -3.55 2.05
C ARG A 96 -19.47 -2.86 3.42
N MET A 97 -18.33 -2.92 4.10
CA MET A 97 -18.13 -2.20 5.36
C MET A 97 -18.26 -0.67 5.18
N VAL A 98 -17.69 -0.11 4.12
CA VAL A 98 -17.79 1.33 3.80
C VAL A 98 -19.22 1.74 3.45
N GLU A 99 -19.99 0.90 2.75
CA GLU A 99 -21.42 1.13 2.51
C GLU A 99 -22.23 1.22 3.81
N HIS A 100 -21.78 0.55 4.87
CA HIS A 100 -22.29 0.70 6.24
C HIS A 100 -21.64 1.87 7.01
N LYS A 101 -21.08 2.84 6.29
CA LYS A 101 -20.45 4.07 6.81
C LYS A 101 -19.27 3.82 7.75
N LYS A 102 -18.57 2.70 7.58
CA LYS A 102 -17.34 2.42 8.33
C LYS A 102 -16.11 2.99 7.63
N ASP A 103 -15.15 3.43 8.42
CA ASP A 103 -13.80 3.71 7.94
C ASP A 103 -12.99 2.42 7.96
N VAL A 104 -12.40 2.07 6.82
CA VAL A 104 -11.66 0.83 6.62
C VAL A 104 -10.27 1.16 6.08
N VAL A 105 -9.25 0.57 6.66
CA VAL A 105 -7.87 0.63 6.16
C VAL A 105 -7.44 -0.77 5.73
N ILE A 106 -6.97 -0.89 4.48
CA ILE A 106 -6.25 -2.07 4.00
C ILE A 106 -4.76 -1.74 3.94
N LEU A 107 -3.96 -2.49 4.68
CA LEU A 107 -2.50 -2.53 4.54
C LEU A 107 -2.13 -3.68 3.63
N LEU A 108 -1.70 -3.41 2.40
CA LEU A 108 -1.39 -4.42 1.38
C LEU A 108 0.13 -4.59 1.23
N ASP A 109 0.63 -5.80 1.48
CA ASP A 109 2.02 -6.20 1.19
C ASP A 109 2.03 -7.40 0.23
N SER A 110 2.20 -7.23 -1.08
CA SER A 110 2.43 -5.97 -1.82
C SER A 110 1.55 -5.82 -3.06
N ILE A 111 1.36 -4.58 -3.51
CA ILE A 111 0.63 -4.32 -4.77
C ILE A 111 1.40 -4.81 -6.00
N THR A 112 2.75 -4.80 -5.92
CA THR A 112 3.60 -5.31 -6.99
C THR A 112 3.38 -6.80 -7.21
N ARG A 113 3.38 -7.59 -6.13
CA ARG A 113 3.11 -9.03 -6.20
C ARG A 113 1.69 -9.34 -6.64
N LEU A 114 0.71 -8.57 -6.15
CA LEU A 114 -0.68 -8.71 -6.60
C LEU A 114 -0.81 -8.44 -8.10
N ALA A 115 -0.18 -7.38 -8.62
CA ALA A 115 -0.19 -7.07 -10.05
C ALA A 115 0.49 -8.16 -10.90
N ARG A 116 1.59 -8.74 -10.40
CA ARG A 116 2.22 -9.93 -11.03
C ARG A 116 1.24 -11.10 -11.10
N ALA A 117 0.53 -11.39 -10.01
CA ALA A 117 -0.49 -12.44 -10.00
C ALA A 117 -1.60 -12.18 -11.04
N TYR A 118 -2.11 -10.94 -11.14
CA TYR A 118 -3.06 -10.57 -12.19
C TYR A 118 -2.51 -10.78 -13.61
N ASN A 119 -1.25 -10.42 -13.85
CA ASN A 119 -0.60 -10.64 -15.14
C ASN A 119 -0.49 -12.11 -15.51
N THR A 120 -0.25 -12.99 -14.54
CA THR A 120 -0.19 -14.44 -14.78
C THR A 120 -1.55 -15.07 -15.07
N VAL A 121 -2.63 -14.57 -14.45
CA VAL A 121 -3.97 -15.17 -14.60
C VAL A 121 -4.79 -14.60 -15.76
N VAL A 122 -4.44 -13.43 -16.28
CA VAL A 122 -5.20 -12.81 -17.36
C VAL A 122 -4.98 -13.58 -18.67
N PRO A 123 -6.04 -13.85 -19.46
CA PRO A 123 -5.87 -14.37 -20.82
C PRO A 123 -5.05 -13.38 -21.64
N THR A 124 -4.11 -13.87 -22.46
CA THR A 124 -3.27 -12.99 -23.28
C THR A 124 -4.13 -12.16 -24.24
N SER A 125 -3.85 -10.87 -24.28
CA SER A 125 -4.48 -9.94 -25.23
C SER A 125 -3.79 -9.92 -26.59
N GLY A 126 -2.66 -10.65 -26.74
CA GLY A 126 -1.77 -10.56 -27.89
C GLY A 126 -0.93 -9.27 -27.93
N LYS A 127 -1.08 -8.38 -26.94
CA LYS A 127 -0.31 -7.12 -26.82
C LYS A 127 0.47 -7.11 -25.50
N ILE A 128 1.78 -7.30 -25.61
CA ILE A 128 2.70 -7.27 -24.48
C ILE A 128 3.38 -5.90 -24.44
N LEU A 129 3.24 -5.19 -23.33
CA LEU A 129 3.90 -3.92 -23.05
C LEU A 129 5.35 -4.17 -22.61
N THR A 130 6.11 -3.07 -22.52
CA THR A 130 7.47 -3.09 -21.94
C THR A 130 7.47 -3.82 -20.59
N GLY A 131 8.49 -4.65 -20.36
CA GLY A 131 8.62 -5.40 -19.11
C GLY A 131 7.80 -6.69 -19.04
N GLY A 132 7.15 -7.12 -20.13
CA GLY A 132 6.43 -8.41 -20.16
C GLY A 132 5.04 -8.37 -19.51
N VAL A 133 4.47 -7.17 -19.39
CA VAL A 133 3.14 -6.94 -18.83
C VAL A 133 2.12 -6.97 -19.97
N ASP A 134 1.08 -7.79 -19.85
CA ASP A 134 -0.03 -7.77 -20.80
C ASP A 134 -0.79 -6.43 -20.71
N ALA A 135 -1.19 -5.86 -21.84
CA ALA A 135 -1.89 -4.57 -21.87
C ALA A 135 -3.16 -4.53 -20.99
N ASN A 136 -3.81 -5.67 -20.78
CA ASN A 136 -5.01 -5.77 -19.94
C ASN A 136 -4.72 -6.19 -18.48
N ALA A 137 -3.50 -6.63 -18.17
CA ALA A 137 -3.15 -7.17 -16.86
C ALA A 137 -3.32 -6.15 -15.72
N LEU A 138 -3.02 -4.87 -15.99
CA LEU A 138 -3.03 -3.83 -14.96
C LEU A 138 -4.40 -3.21 -14.71
N HIS A 139 -5.39 -3.48 -15.56
CA HIS A 139 -6.72 -2.90 -15.39
C HIS A 139 -7.38 -3.30 -14.05
N ARG A 140 -7.35 -4.58 -13.69
CA ARG A 140 -7.94 -5.08 -12.43
C ARG A 140 -7.21 -4.59 -11.18
N PRO A 141 -5.87 -4.70 -11.05
CA PRO A 141 -5.21 -4.21 -9.84
C PRO A 141 -5.25 -2.66 -9.74
N LYS A 142 -5.32 -1.91 -10.85
CA LYS A 142 -5.66 -0.47 -10.81
C LYS A 142 -7.04 -0.20 -10.24
N ARG A 143 -8.04 -1.01 -10.59
CA ARG A 143 -9.39 -0.91 -9.98
C ARG A 143 -9.38 -1.28 -8.50
N PHE A 144 -8.60 -2.27 -8.08
CA PHE A 144 -8.41 -2.62 -6.68
C PHE A 144 -7.87 -1.42 -5.90
N PHE A 145 -6.74 -0.84 -6.34
CA PHE A 145 -6.12 0.29 -5.63
C PHE A 145 -6.95 1.58 -5.72
N GLY A 146 -7.58 1.81 -6.87
CA GLY A 146 -8.51 2.92 -7.11
C GLY A 146 -9.86 2.79 -6.37
N ALA A 147 -10.11 1.67 -5.68
CA ALA A 147 -11.27 1.55 -4.80
C ALA A 147 -11.15 2.51 -3.61
N ALA A 148 -9.93 2.78 -3.12
CA ALA A 148 -9.71 3.67 -1.99
C ALA A 148 -10.14 5.11 -2.29
N ARG A 149 -10.99 5.63 -1.42
CA ARG A 149 -11.63 6.95 -1.51
C ARG A 149 -12.27 7.33 -0.18
N ASN A 150 -12.40 8.63 0.05
CA ASN A 150 -13.27 9.18 1.08
C ASN A 150 -14.71 9.27 0.53
N VAL A 151 -15.72 8.97 1.34
CA VAL A 151 -17.14 8.98 0.93
C VAL A 151 -17.86 10.09 1.70
N GLU A 152 -18.53 11.00 0.98
CA GLU A 152 -19.16 12.18 1.58
C GLU A 152 -20.36 11.80 2.48
N GLU A 153 -21.10 10.76 2.11
CA GLU A 153 -22.28 10.27 2.83
C GLU A 153 -21.94 9.45 4.10
N GLY A 154 -20.65 9.19 4.32
CA GLY A 154 -20.08 8.52 5.49
C GLY A 154 -19.24 7.28 5.16
N GLY A 155 -18.18 7.08 5.94
CA GLY A 155 -17.20 6.01 5.76
C GLY A 155 -16.08 6.38 4.80
N SER A 156 -15.06 5.54 4.74
CA SER A 156 -13.92 5.73 3.85
C SER A 156 -13.18 4.42 3.64
N LEU A 157 -12.58 4.26 2.48
CA LEU A 157 -11.64 3.18 2.20
C LEU A 157 -10.25 3.76 1.98
N THR A 158 -9.35 3.52 2.93
CA THR A 158 -7.92 3.82 2.78
C THR A 158 -7.18 2.56 2.36
N ILE A 159 -6.32 2.66 1.35
CA ILE A 159 -5.40 1.57 0.97
C ILE A 159 -3.98 2.11 1.05
N ILE A 160 -3.16 1.49 1.89
CA ILE A 160 -1.71 1.73 1.97
C ILE A 160 -1.04 0.46 1.48
N ALA A 161 -0.44 0.53 0.30
CA ALA A 161 0.18 -0.63 -0.32
C ALA A 161 1.68 -0.45 -0.48
N THR A 162 2.46 -1.50 -0.21
CA THR A 162 3.88 -1.50 -0.54
C THR A 162 4.06 -1.70 -2.04
N ALA A 163 4.97 -0.93 -2.65
CA ALA A 163 5.39 -1.08 -4.03
C ALA A 163 6.90 -1.33 -4.06
N LEU A 164 7.30 -2.45 -4.67
CA LEU A 164 8.70 -2.81 -4.81
C LEU A 164 9.31 -2.07 -5.99
N VAL A 165 10.47 -1.44 -5.74
CA VAL A 165 11.30 -0.75 -6.75
C VAL A 165 12.74 -1.21 -6.65
N GLU A 166 13.56 -0.89 -7.65
CA GLU A 166 14.98 -1.27 -7.69
C GLU A 166 15.21 -2.78 -7.51
N THR A 167 14.28 -3.61 -8.01
CA THR A 167 14.34 -5.07 -7.95
C THR A 167 15.20 -5.66 -9.08
N GLY A 168 15.54 -4.84 -10.08
CA GLY A 168 16.16 -5.29 -11.33
C GLY A 168 15.16 -5.83 -12.37
N SER A 169 13.86 -5.86 -12.05
CA SER A 169 12.82 -6.30 -12.97
C SER A 169 12.14 -5.11 -13.65
N ARG A 170 12.25 -5.02 -14.98
CA ARG A 170 11.52 -4.02 -15.78
C ARG A 170 9.99 -4.10 -15.60
N MET A 171 9.48 -5.29 -15.27
CA MET A 171 8.07 -5.48 -14.96
C MET A 171 7.64 -4.67 -13.73
N ASP A 172 8.45 -4.69 -12.68
CA ASP A 172 8.16 -3.97 -11.43
C ASP A 172 8.23 -2.46 -11.64
N ASP A 173 9.19 -1.99 -12.43
CA ASP A 173 9.32 -0.57 -12.78
C ASP A 173 8.05 -0.07 -13.50
N VAL A 174 7.55 -0.84 -14.47
CA VAL A 174 6.30 -0.52 -15.20
C VAL A 174 5.08 -0.58 -14.29
N ILE A 175 4.99 -1.60 -13.43
CA ILE A 175 3.92 -1.71 -12.44
C ILE A 175 3.89 -0.49 -11.52
N TYR A 176 5.05 -0.10 -11.00
CA TYR A 176 5.17 1.03 -10.10
C TYR A 176 4.71 2.33 -10.76
N GLU A 177 5.17 2.63 -11.98
CA GLU A 177 4.77 3.86 -12.70
C GLU A 177 3.25 3.92 -12.95
N GLU A 178 2.61 2.78 -13.23
CA GLU A 178 1.15 2.71 -13.41
C GLU A 178 0.37 2.96 -12.12
N PHE A 179 0.89 2.50 -10.98
CA PHE A 179 0.27 2.77 -9.68
C PHE A 179 0.56 4.18 -9.16
N LYS A 180 1.72 4.74 -9.48
CA LYS A 180 2.07 6.13 -9.15
C LYS A 180 1.05 7.11 -9.72
N GLY A 181 0.60 6.90 -10.96
CA GLY A 181 -0.46 7.71 -11.58
C GLY A 181 -1.84 7.56 -10.89
N THR A 182 -2.08 6.43 -10.23
CA THR A 182 -3.37 6.09 -9.58
C THR A 182 -3.43 6.57 -8.12
N GLY A 183 -2.28 6.56 -7.43
CA GLY A 183 -2.12 6.99 -6.05
C GLY A 183 -2.21 8.51 -5.87
N ASN A 184 -2.36 8.92 -4.61
CA ASN A 184 -2.32 10.32 -4.22
C ASN A 184 -1.39 10.59 -3.01
N MET A 185 -0.66 9.58 -2.54
CA MET A 185 0.42 9.72 -1.58
C MET A 185 1.51 8.70 -1.89
N GLU A 186 2.77 9.13 -1.76
CA GLU A 186 3.94 8.28 -1.90
C GLU A 186 4.86 8.48 -0.69
N LEU A 187 5.32 7.37 -0.09
CA LEU A 187 6.34 7.35 0.94
C LEU A 187 7.50 6.49 0.44
N HIS A 188 8.62 7.12 0.12
CA HIS A 188 9.79 6.46 -0.47
C HIS A 188 10.79 6.05 0.60
N LEU A 189 11.24 4.80 0.58
CA LEU A 189 12.35 4.33 1.39
C LEU A 189 13.67 4.33 0.59
N ASP A 190 14.74 4.83 1.20
CA ASP A 190 16.05 4.98 0.59
C ASP A 190 16.99 3.82 0.98
N ARG A 191 17.49 3.10 -0.02
CA ARG A 191 18.41 1.96 0.17
C ARG A 191 19.71 2.37 0.84
N ARG A 192 20.29 3.52 0.49
CA ARG A 192 21.58 3.97 1.04
C ARG A 192 21.47 4.32 2.51
N MET A 193 20.35 4.91 2.93
CA MET A 193 20.04 5.14 4.34
C MET A 193 19.92 3.82 5.10
N ALA A 194 19.18 2.85 4.56
CA ALA A 194 19.01 1.53 5.18
C ALA A 194 20.33 0.76 5.31
N GLU A 195 21.19 0.80 4.28
CA GLU A 195 22.54 0.19 4.31
C GLU A 195 23.44 0.81 5.40
N LYS A 196 23.28 2.11 5.67
CA LYS A 196 23.93 2.83 6.77
C LYS A 196 23.23 2.65 8.13
N ARG A 197 22.18 1.81 8.19
CA ARG A 197 21.35 1.57 9.39
C ARG A 197 20.67 2.83 9.95
N LEU A 198 20.36 3.78 9.08
CA LEU A 198 19.61 4.98 9.44
C LEU A 198 18.11 4.71 9.26
N PHE A 199 17.36 4.67 10.37
CA PHE A 199 15.93 4.39 10.37
C PHE A 199 15.13 5.49 11.10
N PRO A 200 13.92 5.84 10.62
CA PRO A 200 13.28 5.34 9.40
C PRO A 200 14.00 5.82 8.13
N ALA A 201 14.18 4.93 7.15
CA ALA A 201 14.95 5.21 5.94
C ALA A 201 14.12 5.99 4.91
N ILE A 202 13.45 7.07 5.31
CA ILE A 202 12.52 7.82 4.47
C ILE A 202 13.28 8.83 3.61
N SER A 203 13.02 8.83 2.30
CA SER A 203 13.45 9.86 1.37
C SER A 203 12.45 11.02 1.38
N ILE A 204 12.77 12.08 2.12
CA ILE A 204 11.89 13.26 2.29
C ILE A 204 11.54 13.86 0.91
N ASN A 205 12.53 14.14 0.08
CA ASN A 205 12.34 14.82 -1.20
C ASN A 205 11.51 14.04 -2.24
N LYS A 206 11.43 12.71 -2.11
CA LYS A 206 10.66 11.85 -3.02
C LYS A 206 9.26 11.54 -2.49
N SER A 207 9.02 11.81 -1.22
CA SER A 207 7.77 11.48 -0.54
C SER A 207 6.85 12.70 -0.50
N GLY A 208 5.55 12.47 -0.43
CA GLY A 208 4.58 13.54 -0.32
C GLY A 208 3.14 13.08 -0.51
N THR A 209 2.21 13.95 -0.12
CA THR A 209 0.77 13.75 -0.28
C THR A 209 0.18 14.84 -1.16
N ARG A 210 -0.61 14.45 -2.16
CA ARG A 210 -1.35 15.43 -2.96
C ARG A 210 -2.45 16.06 -2.12
N ARG A 211 -2.65 17.38 -2.28
CA ARG A 211 -3.68 18.16 -1.57
C ARG A 211 -3.52 18.09 -0.05
N GLU A 212 -2.28 18.07 0.45
CA GLU A 212 -1.97 17.96 1.88
C GLU A 212 -2.48 19.14 2.72
N GLU A 213 -2.77 20.29 2.09
CA GLU A 213 -3.44 21.43 2.73
C GLU A 213 -4.86 21.12 3.24
N LEU A 214 -5.45 20.01 2.78
CA LEU A 214 -6.74 19.52 3.29
C LEU A 214 -6.58 18.65 4.55
N LEU A 215 -5.36 18.20 4.84
CA LEU A 215 -5.05 17.25 5.92
C LEU A 215 -4.34 17.92 7.09
N VAL A 216 -3.61 19.01 6.82
CA VAL A 216 -2.73 19.67 7.78
C VAL A 216 -3.15 21.14 7.95
N PRO A 217 -3.23 21.66 9.20
CA PRO A 217 -3.46 23.07 9.45
C PRO A 217 -2.44 23.99 8.77
N ASN A 218 -2.88 25.16 8.31
CA ASN A 218 -2.03 26.10 7.54
C ASN A 218 -0.72 26.49 8.23
N ASP A 219 -0.71 26.64 9.55
CA ASP A 219 0.49 26.98 10.32
C ASP A 219 1.53 25.86 10.34
N GLN A 220 1.08 24.60 10.32
CA GLN A 220 1.93 23.43 10.23
C GLN A 220 2.43 23.21 8.79
N LEU A 221 1.55 23.40 7.81
CA LEU A 221 1.89 23.29 6.39
C LEU A 221 3.04 24.23 6.02
N GLN A 222 2.96 25.50 6.46
CA GLN A 222 4.03 26.47 6.25
C GLN A 222 5.37 25.99 6.80
N ARG A 223 5.39 25.29 7.93
CA ARG A 223 6.63 24.76 8.53
C ARG A 223 7.16 23.51 7.81
N MET A 224 6.30 22.75 7.14
CA MET A 224 6.68 21.58 6.35
C MET A 224 7.30 21.98 5.00
N THR A 225 6.88 23.11 4.43
CA THR A 225 7.29 23.57 3.09
C THR A 225 8.52 24.48 3.04
N VAL A 226 9.13 24.80 4.19
CA VAL A 226 10.31 25.70 4.31
C VAL A 226 11.61 24.91 4.27
#